data_AF-A0A9P3K802-F1
#
_entry.id   AF-A0A9P3K802-F1
#
_cell.length_a   1.000
_cell.length_b   1.000
_cell.length_c   1.000
_cell.angle_alpha   90.00
_cell.angle_beta   90.00
_cell.angle_gamma   90.00
#
_symmetry.space_group_name_H-M   'P 1'
#
loop_
_entity.id
_entity.type
_entity.pdbx_description
1 polymer ?
#
loop_
_entity_poly.entity_id
_entity_poly.type
_entity_poly.pdbx_seq_one_letter_code
_entity_poly.pdbx_strand_id
1 'polypeptide(L)'
;MEVGGARRLGVRRIEEGDRVVVYESRDAMRMLTVHAGQLLQNRFGVFKHSEWIGQPFGSRVRAAKGGGFVHLLAPSPALWTKVLPHRTQILYLPDMALIISRLAIAPGATVLESGTGSGSLSHSIARAVAPTGRLLSFDFHQGRAEQARAEFAANGVAHVASVAVRDIQGQGFPPALHGVAHAAFLDLPSPWLALPSAAACVVAGGRVCSFSPCMEQVQRCSDAMRREGLTDIRTVELLSRTYEVREEALIVPSLKPASDALNLEPQAEVGDGKAGVGEGCEREGCEREGAQQGGRRAGKRRRGEEGGGEEEGGRGSTAGGEDGDGEMAGTAGGGGEDGGGASAGGREGAGAAGGARREGGRRQRGAAESVGEAARYVAARPAAESKGHTGYLTFAIKPV
;
A
#
# COMPACT_ATOMS: atom_id res chain seq x y z
N MET A 1 9.91 19.04 1.82
CA MET A 1 10.62 17.84 1.31
C MET A 1 11.69 18.29 0.33
N GLU A 2 12.65 19.10 0.79
CA GLU A 2 13.69 19.65 -0.10
C GLU A 2 14.49 18.51 -0.75
N VAL A 3 14.28 18.35 -2.05
CA VAL A 3 14.96 17.38 -2.91
C VAL A 3 15.94 18.17 -3.76
N GLY A 4 17.02 18.63 -3.14
CA GLY A 4 18.06 19.42 -3.79
C GLY A 4 18.62 20.51 -2.87
N GLY A 5 19.92 20.46 -2.62
CA GLY A 5 20.65 21.41 -1.76
C GLY A 5 21.68 20.72 -0.87
N ALA A 6 22.79 21.42 -0.58
CA ALA A 6 23.91 20.99 0.26
C ALA A 6 23.57 20.82 1.77
N ARG A 7 22.28 20.65 2.11
CA ARG A 7 21.79 20.47 3.50
C ARG A 7 21.81 19.02 3.97
N ARG A 8 22.75 18.19 3.49
CA ARG A 8 22.93 16.82 3.96
C ARG A 8 24.12 16.79 4.92
N LEU A 9 23.85 16.36 6.16
CA LEU A 9 24.77 15.90 7.23
C LEU A 9 24.68 16.66 8.58
N GLY A 10 23.82 17.67 8.71
CA GLY A 10 23.55 18.34 9.99
C GLY A 10 22.14 18.05 10.53
N VAL A 11 21.97 18.16 11.86
CA VAL A 11 20.64 18.14 12.48
C VAL A 11 19.90 19.43 12.09
N ARG A 12 19.06 19.35 11.04
CA ARG A 12 18.22 20.48 10.61
C ARG A 12 17.32 20.92 11.76
N ARG A 13 17.27 22.23 12.01
CA ARG A 13 16.32 22.84 12.95
C ARG A 13 15.07 23.27 12.22
N ILE A 14 13.95 23.24 12.93
CA ILE A 14 12.64 23.67 12.44
C ILE A 14 12.63 25.19 12.38
N GLU A 15 12.27 25.73 11.23
CA GLU A 15 12.14 27.18 11.02
C GLU A 15 10.67 27.59 10.85
N GLU A 16 10.37 28.88 10.97
CA GLU A 16 9.06 29.44 10.64
C GLU A 16 8.72 29.12 9.17
N GLY A 17 7.51 28.61 8.91
CA GLY A 17 7.08 28.18 7.57
C GLY A 17 7.53 26.78 7.17
N ASP A 18 8.35 26.08 7.97
CA ASP A 18 8.72 24.70 7.65
C ASP A 18 7.51 23.76 7.73
N ARG A 19 7.47 22.79 6.81
CA ARG A 19 6.54 21.67 6.94
C ARG A 19 7.10 20.61 7.88
N VAL A 20 6.26 20.13 8.80
CA VAL A 20 6.62 19.12 9.79
C VAL A 20 5.61 17.98 9.75
N VAL A 21 6.10 16.74 9.82
CA VAL A 21 5.26 15.57 10.07
C VAL A 21 5.20 15.35 11.58
N VAL A 22 4.03 15.61 12.16
CA VAL A 22 3.77 15.31 13.56
C VAL A 22 3.42 13.83 13.67
N TYR A 23 4.33 13.08 14.28
CA TYR A 23 4.18 11.66 14.56
C TYR A 23 3.59 11.47 15.96
N GLU A 24 2.40 10.91 16.02
CA GLU A 24 1.70 10.63 17.28
C GLU A 24 1.76 9.14 17.63
N SER A 25 1.50 8.29 16.63
CA SER A 25 1.68 6.84 16.70
C SER A 25 1.98 6.27 15.30
N ARG A 26 2.16 4.95 15.20
CA ARG A 26 2.46 4.28 13.92
C ARG A 26 1.38 4.55 12.86
N ASP A 27 0.12 4.65 13.30
CA ASP A 27 -1.05 4.81 12.44
C ASP A 27 -1.68 6.21 12.51
N ALA A 28 -1.16 7.08 13.36
CA ALA A 28 -1.62 8.47 13.49
C ALA A 28 -0.46 9.42 13.28
N MET A 29 -0.45 10.02 12.09
CA MET A 29 0.49 11.07 11.71
C MET A 29 -0.27 12.16 10.95
N ARG A 30 0.22 13.40 11.03
CA ARG A 30 -0.32 14.52 10.28
C ARG A 30 0.81 15.42 9.79
N MET A 31 0.63 16.06 8.65
CA MET A 31 1.56 17.09 8.18
C MET A 31 0.94 18.47 8.34
N LEU A 32 1.73 19.42 8.84
CA LEU A 32 1.32 20.81 9.00
C LEU A 32 2.47 21.76 8.64
N THR A 33 2.15 23.04 8.53
CA THR A 33 3.12 24.12 8.41
C THR A 33 3.31 24.77 9.79
N VAL A 34 4.56 25.00 10.19
CA VAL A 34 4.89 25.61 11.47
C VAL A 34 4.77 27.13 11.36
N HIS A 35 4.02 27.71 12.28
CA HIS A 35 3.84 29.16 12.39
C HIS A 35 3.79 29.60 13.83
N ALA A 36 4.58 30.60 14.21
CA ALA A 36 4.56 31.18 15.54
C ALA A 36 3.13 31.64 15.90
N GLY A 37 2.68 31.29 17.12
CA GLY A 37 1.32 31.60 17.59
C GLY A 37 0.25 30.57 17.22
N GLN A 38 0.51 29.65 16.28
CA GLN A 38 -0.41 28.55 16.02
C GLN A 38 -0.28 27.41 17.04
N LEU A 39 -1.36 26.65 17.19
CA LEU A 39 -1.50 25.54 18.12
C LEU A 39 -1.92 24.27 17.38
N LEU A 40 -1.34 23.14 17.78
CA LEU A 40 -1.86 21.82 17.47
C LEU A 40 -2.60 21.28 18.69
N GLN A 41 -3.85 20.88 18.50
CA GLN A 41 -4.62 20.15 19.49
C GLN A 41 -4.88 18.72 19.01
N ASN A 42 -4.60 17.75 19.86
CA ASN A 42 -4.90 16.34 19.60
C ASN A 42 -5.21 15.60 20.92
N ARG A 43 -5.42 14.28 20.84
CA ARG A 43 -5.70 13.43 22.02
C ARG A 43 -4.59 13.40 23.07
N PHE A 44 -3.38 13.81 22.72
CA PHE A 44 -2.21 13.85 23.61
C PHE A 44 -2.01 15.22 24.26
N GLY A 45 -2.78 16.24 23.86
CA GLY A 45 -2.79 17.55 24.49
C GLY A 45 -2.70 18.72 23.51
N VAL A 46 -2.27 19.86 24.04
CA VAL A 46 -2.08 21.11 23.28
C VAL A 46 -0.59 21.40 23.11
N PHE A 47 -0.17 21.62 21.87
CA PHE A 47 1.22 21.88 21.49
C PHE A 47 1.34 23.23 20.78
N LYS A 48 2.27 24.09 21.21
CA LYS A 48 2.47 25.41 20.62
C LYS A 48 3.55 25.34 19.56
N HIS A 49 3.26 25.83 18.34
CA HIS A 49 4.24 25.85 17.25
C HIS A 49 5.47 26.69 17.60
N SER A 50 5.30 27.76 18.39
CA SER A 50 6.42 28.60 18.87
C SER A 50 7.47 27.82 19.69
N GLU A 51 7.09 26.72 20.34
CA GLU A 51 8.03 25.87 21.09
C GLU A 51 8.79 24.87 20.19
N TRP A 52 8.38 24.74 18.93
CA TRP A 52 8.99 23.86 17.94
C TRP A 52 10.06 24.56 17.13
N ILE A 53 9.90 25.87 16.87
CA ILE A 53 10.86 26.67 16.11
C ILE A 53 12.20 26.66 16.84
N GLY A 54 13.27 26.41 16.08
CA GLY A 54 14.63 26.24 16.58
C GLY A 54 14.94 24.84 17.12
N GLN A 55 13.93 23.98 17.36
CA GLN A 55 14.19 22.60 17.76
C GLN A 55 14.73 21.78 16.58
N PRO A 56 15.60 20.79 16.83
CA PRO A 56 16.01 19.86 15.79
C PRO A 56 14.84 18.98 15.32
N PHE A 57 14.77 18.68 14.02
CA PHE A 57 13.90 17.61 13.54
C PHE A 57 14.23 16.27 14.23
N GLY A 58 13.20 15.49 14.53
CA GLY A 58 13.26 14.29 15.36
C GLY A 58 12.97 14.56 16.85
N SER A 59 12.89 15.83 17.27
CA SER A 59 12.61 16.17 18.67
C SER A 59 11.29 15.62 19.17
N ARG A 60 11.31 15.14 20.42
CA ARG A 60 10.12 14.79 21.19
C ARG A 60 9.63 16.03 21.95
N VAL A 61 8.45 16.52 21.62
CA VAL A 61 7.83 17.68 22.28
C VAL A 61 6.70 17.21 23.19
N ARG A 62 6.65 17.76 24.41
CA ARG A 62 5.59 17.48 25.39
C ARG A 62 4.45 18.47 25.22
N ALA A 63 3.23 18.03 25.52
CA ALA A 63 2.07 18.91 25.51
C ALA A 63 2.16 19.92 26.66
N ALA A 64 1.81 21.18 26.40
CA ALA A 64 1.68 22.21 27.43
C ALA A 64 0.53 21.91 28.40
N LYS A 65 -0.49 21.18 27.94
CA LYS A 65 -1.64 20.69 28.71
C LYS A 65 -2.02 19.30 28.20
N GLY A 66 -2.27 18.33 29.09
CA GLY A 66 -2.68 16.97 28.74
C GLY A 66 -1.63 15.87 28.93
N GLY A 67 -0.35 16.22 29.21
CA GLY A 67 0.69 15.28 29.66
C GLY A 67 1.31 14.35 28.60
N GLY A 68 0.78 14.34 27.36
CA GLY A 68 1.30 13.52 26.27
C GLY A 68 2.52 14.13 25.55
N PHE A 69 2.97 13.46 24.49
CA PHE A 69 4.07 13.93 23.63
C PHE A 69 3.85 13.55 22.17
N VAL A 70 4.54 14.25 21.27
CA VAL A 70 4.63 13.95 19.83
C VAL A 70 6.08 14.04 19.36
N HIS A 71 6.39 13.45 18.21
CA HIS A 71 7.69 13.64 17.54
C HIS A 71 7.52 14.52 16.29
N LEU A 72 8.47 15.43 16.08
CA LEU A 72 8.46 16.37 14.96
C LEU A 72 9.41 15.88 13.87
N LEU A 73 8.91 15.15 12.87
CA LEU A 73 9.73 14.51 11.85
C LEU A 73 9.90 15.39 10.61
N ALA A 74 11.08 15.32 10.00
CA ALA A 74 11.34 15.95 8.72
C ALA A 74 10.48 15.28 7.63
N PRO A 75 9.79 16.04 6.77
CA PRO A 75 9.02 15.47 5.67
C PRO A 75 9.89 14.63 4.74
N SER A 76 9.39 13.46 4.37
CA SER A 76 9.94 12.62 3.31
C SER A 76 8.81 12.07 2.45
N PRO A 77 9.05 11.65 1.19
CA PRO A 77 8.01 11.03 0.37
C PRO A 77 7.33 9.84 1.05
N ALA A 78 8.09 9.02 1.79
CA ALA A 78 7.54 7.88 2.52
C ALA A 78 6.59 8.29 3.66
N LEU A 79 6.87 9.40 4.36
CA LEU A 79 5.96 9.95 5.37
C LEU A 79 4.79 10.68 4.71
N TRP A 80 5.01 11.38 3.60
CA TRP A 80 3.98 12.04 2.81
C TRP A 80 2.91 11.07 2.35
N THR A 81 3.31 9.92 1.79
CA THR A 81 2.39 8.84 1.42
C THR A 81 1.46 8.40 2.55
N LYS A 82 1.85 8.56 3.82
CA LYS A 82 1.02 8.20 4.98
C LYS A 82 0.06 9.31 5.43
N VAL A 83 0.31 10.56 5.06
CA VAL A 83 -0.38 11.74 5.62
C VAL A 83 -0.99 12.66 4.56
N LEU A 84 -0.78 12.37 3.28
CA LEU A 84 -1.35 13.16 2.19
C LEU A 84 -2.88 13.05 2.20
N PRO A 85 -3.59 14.11 1.78
CA PRO A 85 -5.03 14.05 1.60
C PRO A 85 -5.36 13.18 0.38
N HIS A 86 -6.06 12.06 0.60
CA HIS A 86 -6.45 11.16 -0.47
C HIS A 86 -7.55 11.78 -1.33
N ARG A 87 -7.26 11.93 -2.63
CA ARG A 87 -8.23 12.33 -3.66
C ARG A 87 -8.56 11.18 -4.61
N THR A 88 -7.66 10.21 -4.66
CA THR A 88 -7.69 9.01 -5.51
C THR A 88 -7.11 7.85 -4.72
N GLN A 89 -7.24 6.65 -5.26
CA GLN A 89 -6.31 5.59 -4.88
C GLN A 89 -4.88 6.06 -5.15
N ILE A 90 -3.94 5.66 -4.30
CA ILE A 90 -2.53 6.03 -4.43
C ILE A 90 -1.70 4.78 -4.71
N LEU A 91 -0.39 4.93 -4.88
CA LEU A 91 0.56 3.85 -4.70
C LEU A 91 1.18 3.95 -3.30
N TYR A 92 1.69 2.82 -2.79
CA TYR A 92 2.42 2.77 -1.52
C TYR A 92 3.90 2.50 -1.79
N LEU A 93 4.71 2.69 -0.75
CA LEU A 93 6.17 2.63 -0.83
C LEU A 93 6.73 1.35 -1.51
N PRO A 94 6.18 0.13 -1.29
CA PRO A 94 6.71 -1.06 -1.95
C PRO A 94 6.64 -0.99 -3.48
N ASP A 95 5.47 -0.61 -4.03
CA ASP A 95 5.28 -0.46 -5.48
C ASP A 95 6.15 0.68 -6.02
N MET A 96 6.18 1.82 -5.34
CA MET A 96 7.01 2.97 -5.75
C MET A 96 8.49 2.63 -5.83
N ALA A 97 9.00 1.88 -4.84
CA ALA A 97 10.40 1.48 -4.82
C ALA A 97 10.72 0.58 -6.02
N LEU A 98 9.82 -0.35 -6.34
CA LEU A 98 9.95 -1.21 -7.52
C LEU A 98 9.87 -0.42 -8.82
N ILE A 99 8.92 0.51 -8.94
CA ILE A 99 8.75 1.39 -10.11
C ILE A 99 10.02 2.20 -10.36
N ILE A 100 10.50 2.93 -9.34
CA ILE A 100 11.71 3.76 -9.44
C ILE A 100 12.91 2.93 -9.87
N SER A 101 13.08 1.76 -9.26
CA SER A 101 14.19 0.85 -9.57
C SER A 101 14.10 0.29 -10.99
N ARG A 102 12.96 -0.29 -11.38
CA ARG A 102 12.79 -0.93 -12.70
C ARG A 102 12.72 0.04 -13.86
N LEU A 103 12.22 1.26 -13.64
CA LEU A 103 12.32 2.35 -14.62
C LEU A 103 13.72 2.98 -14.68
N ALA A 104 14.68 2.56 -13.84
CA ALA A 104 16.00 3.17 -13.69
C ALA A 104 15.94 4.69 -13.53
N ILE A 105 15.00 5.18 -12.72
CA ILE A 105 14.89 6.60 -12.41
C ILE A 105 16.08 6.97 -11.52
N ALA A 106 16.88 7.90 -11.99
CA ALA A 106 18.10 8.37 -11.33
C ALA A 106 18.17 9.91 -11.37
N PRO A 107 19.05 10.53 -10.58
CA PRO A 107 19.28 11.97 -10.64
C PRO A 107 19.59 12.43 -12.07
N GLY A 108 18.92 13.50 -12.52
CA GLY A 108 19.04 14.00 -13.90
C GLY A 108 18.01 13.44 -14.88
N ALA A 109 17.29 12.37 -14.53
CA ALA A 109 16.30 11.78 -15.44
C ALA A 109 15.05 12.67 -15.62
N THR A 110 14.64 12.84 -16.87
CA THR A 110 13.28 13.28 -17.26
C THR A 110 12.30 12.10 -17.21
N VAL A 111 11.22 12.22 -16.44
CA VAL A 111 10.19 11.20 -16.24
C VAL A 111 8.81 11.78 -16.56
N LEU A 112 7.99 11.02 -17.30
CA LEU A 112 6.59 11.32 -17.54
C LEU A 112 5.69 10.51 -16.59
N GLU A 113 4.67 11.13 -16.04
CA GLU A 113 3.67 10.49 -15.17
C GLU A 113 2.26 10.88 -15.62
N SER A 114 1.35 9.91 -15.67
CA SER A 114 -0.09 10.17 -15.84
C SER A 114 -0.87 8.98 -15.29
N GLY A 115 -1.86 9.11 -14.40
CA GLY A 115 -2.38 10.33 -13.77
C GLY A 115 -1.61 10.79 -12.53
N THR A 116 -1.69 12.08 -12.24
CA THR A 116 -1.07 12.68 -11.04
C THR A 116 -1.78 12.21 -9.76
N GLY A 117 -3.11 12.15 -9.79
CA GLY A 117 -3.93 11.68 -8.67
C GLY A 117 -3.69 12.47 -7.39
N SER A 118 -3.31 11.77 -6.33
CA SER A 118 -2.99 12.39 -5.02
C SER A 118 -1.50 12.72 -4.86
N GLY A 119 -0.68 12.57 -5.91
CA GLY A 119 0.74 12.96 -5.91
C GLY A 119 1.66 12.08 -5.06
N SER A 120 1.24 10.87 -4.67
CA SER A 120 2.03 9.99 -3.82
C SER A 120 3.32 9.52 -4.52
N LEU A 121 3.19 8.96 -5.74
CA LEU A 121 4.33 8.52 -6.55
C LEU A 121 5.17 9.73 -7.00
N SER A 122 4.51 10.83 -7.39
CA SER A 122 5.15 12.06 -7.85
C SER A 122 6.24 12.56 -6.89
N HIS A 123 5.99 12.56 -5.57
CA HIS A 123 7.00 12.99 -4.59
C HIS A 123 8.19 12.02 -4.49
N SER A 124 7.95 10.72 -4.68
CA SER A 124 9.02 9.72 -4.70
C SER A 124 9.87 9.83 -5.97
N ILE A 125 9.24 10.09 -7.13
CA ILE A 125 9.96 10.38 -8.39
C ILE A 125 10.73 11.70 -8.29
N ALA A 126 10.11 12.77 -7.78
CA ALA A 126 10.76 14.08 -7.59
C ALA A 126 12.06 13.96 -6.77
N ARG A 127 12.04 13.15 -5.71
CA ARG A 127 13.25 12.83 -4.93
C ARG A 127 14.30 12.06 -5.74
N ALA A 128 13.88 11.14 -6.59
CA ALA A 128 14.79 10.30 -7.37
C ALA A 128 15.46 11.06 -8.52
N VAL A 129 14.74 12.00 -9.16
CA VAL A 129 15.26 12.77 -10.30
C VAL A 129 16.07 14.00 -9.89
N ALA A 130 15.85 14.51 -8.68
CA ALA A 130 16.59 15.66 -8.15
C ALA A 130 18.12 15.43 -8.08
N PRO A 131 18.94 16.50 -8.18
CA PRO A 131 18.54 17.92 -8.27
C PRO A 131 18.34 18.43 -9.70
N THR A 132 18.78 17.70 -10.72
CA THR A 132 18.87 18.18 -12.12
C THR A 132 17.82 17.59 -13.06
N GLY A 133 17.16 16.50 -12.66
CA GLY A 133 16.13 15.85 -13.46
C GLY A 133 14.76 16.51 -13.32
N ARG A 134 13.76 15.95 -14.01
CA ARG A 134 12.42 16.53 -14.07
C ARG A 134 11.34 15.45 -14.08
N LEU A 135 10.28 15.68 -13.32
CA LEU A 135 9.01 15.00 -13.40
C LEU A 135 8.01 15.91 -14.12
N LEU A 136 7.47 15.43 -15.24
CA LEU A 136 6.37 16.04 -15.96
C LEU A 136 5.13 15.17 -15.76
N SER A 137 4.27 15.57 -14.82
CA SER A 137 3.05 14.85 -14.50
C SER A 137 1.83 15.45 -15.20
N PHE A 138 0.85 14.62 -15.51
CA PHE A 138 -0.38 15.02 -16.18
C PHE A 138 -1.60 14.50 -15.40
N ASP A 139 -2.65 15.31 -15.30
CA ASP A 139 -3.96 14.88 -14.79
C ASP A 139 -5.04 15.47 -15.71
N PHE A 140 -6.05 14.70 -16.05
CA PHE A 140 -7.14 15.22 -16.88
C PHE A 140 -8.06 16.16 -16.09
N HIS A 141 -8.08 16.06 -14.76
CA HIS A 141 -8.98 16.83 -13.90
C HIS A 141 -8.31 18.10 -13.37
N GLN A 142 -8.80 19.26 -13.81
CA GLN A 142 -8.24 20.57 -13.48
C GLN A 142 -8.06 20.79 -11.96
N GLY A 143 -9.11 20.56 -11.16
CA GLY A 143 -9.04 20.77 -9.71
C GLY A 143 -8.01 19.87 -8.99
N ARG A 144 -7.72 18.67 -9.50
CA ARG A 144 -6.67 17.80 -8.93
C ARG A 144 -5.28 18.29 -9.31
N ALA A 145 -5.10 18.72 -10.56
CA ALA A 145 -3.85 19.28 -11.03
C ALA A 145 -3.46 20.55 -10.26
N GLU A 146 -4.42 21.46 -10.02
CA GLU A 146 -4.19 22.69 -9.24
C GLU A 146 -3.78 22.38 -7.80
N GLN A 147 -4.47 21.46 -7.13
CA GLN A 147 -4.11 21.01 -5.79
C GLN A 147 -2.71 20.37 -5.76
N ALA A 148 -2.38 19.52 -6.73
CA ALA A 148 -1.06 18.91 -6.82
C ALA A 148 0.05 19.95 -7.04
N ARG A 149 -0.18 21.00 -7.84
CA ARG A 149 0.78 22.12 -7.99
C ARG A 149 1.00 22.85 -6.68
N ALA A 150 -0.08 23.18 -5.95
CA ALA A 150 0.02 23.83 -4.64
C ALA A 150 0.79 22.96 -3.64
N GLU A 151 0.55 21.65 -3.64
CA GLU A 151 1.28 20.68 -2.81
C GLU A 151 2.75 20.58 -3.22
N PHE A 152 3.07 20.54 -4.51
CA PHE A 152 4.46 20.49 -4.99
C PHE A 152 5.24 21.74 -4.58
N ALA A 153 4.62 22.92 -4.68
CA ALA A 153 5.20 24.17 -4.23
C ALA A 153 5.41 24.16 -2.71
N ALA A 154 4.37 23.86 -1.94
CA ALA A 154 4.44 23.81 -0.49
C ALA A 154 5.41 22.74 0.04
N ASN A 155 5.58 21.64 -0.69
CA ASN A 155 6.52 20.57 -0.33
C ASN A 155 7.95 20.81 -0.83
N GLY A 156 8.22 21.90 -1.57
CA GLY A 156 9.55 22.24 -2.05
C GLY A 156 10.07 21.25 -3.09
N VAL A 157 9.18 20.72 -3.93
CA VAL A 157 9.52 19.81 -5.04
C VAL A 157 9.19 20.42 -6.41
N ALA A 158 8.57 21.60 -6.45
CA ALA A 158 8.15 22.27 -7.69
C ALA A 158 9.29 22.63 -8.66
N HIS A 159 10.54 22.70 -8.19
CA HIS A 159 11.71 22.94 -9.04
C HIS A 159 12.07 21.75 -9.93
N VAL A 160 11.66 20.53 -9.54
CA VAL A 160 11.88 19.30 -10.30
C VAL A 160 10.59 18.61 -10.71
N ALA A 161 9.43 18.97 -10.17
CA ALA A 161 8.14 18.35 -10.47
C ALA A 161 7.10 19.38 -10.91
N SER A 162 6.43 19.10 -12.02
CA SER A 162 5.38 19.96 -12.58
C SER A 162 4.15 19.14 -12.96
N VAL A 163 2.99 19.80 -13.01
CA VAL A 163 1.71 19.17 -13.39
C VAL A 163 1.03 19.98 -14.48
N ALA A 164 0.61 19.31 -15.56
CA ALA A 164 -0.23 19.89 -16.62
C ALA A 164 -1.61 19.25 -16.63
N VAL A 165 -2.64 20.02 -17.05
CA VAL A 165 -3.98 19.47 -17.26
C VAL A 165 -4.05 18.92 -18.67
N ARG A 166 -4.24 17.61 -18.83
CA ARG A 166 -4.33 16.96 -20.14
C ARG A 166 -4.96 15.58 -20.03
N ASP A 167 -5.83 15.25 -20.98
CA ASP A 167 -6.26 13.87 -21.17
C ASP A 167 -5.22 13.12 -22.03
N ILE A 168 -4.33 12.40 -21.37
CA ILE A 168 -3.29 11.62 -22.05
C ILE A 168 -3.87 10.43 -22.82
N GLN A 169 -5.02 9.89 -22.42
CA GLN A 169 -5.63 8.76 -23.15
C GLN A 169 -6.20 9.20 -24.50
N GLY A 170 -6.85 10.37 -24.55
CA GLY A 170 -7.44 10.90 -25.79
C GLY A 170 -6.46 11.72 -26.64
N GLN A 171 -5.58 12.51 -26.00
CA GLN A 171 -4.73 13.50 -26.69
C GLN A 171 -3.26 13.10 -26.75
N GLY A 172 -2.87 12.00 -26.09
CA GLY A 172 -1.47 11.64 -25.89
C GLY A 172 -0.70 12.65 -25.04
N PHE A 173 0.59 12.41 -24.85
CA PHE A 173 1.55 13.40 -24.37
C PHE A 173 1.83 14.47 -25.45
N PRO A 174 2.24 15.69 -25.07
CA PRO A 174 2.61 16.73 -26.03
C PRO A 174 3.71 16.27 -27.00
N PRO A 175 3.59 16.51 -28.32
CA PRO A 175 4.60 16.11 -29.31
C PRO A 175 6.01 16.67 -29.05
N ALA A 176 6.11 17.81 -28.36
CA ALA A 176 7.37 18.40 -27.93
C ALA A 176 8.17 17.52 -26.95
N LEU A 177 7.56 16.47 -26.40
CA LEU A 177 8.21 15.51 -25.50
C LEU A 177 8.69 14.23 -26.21
N HIS A 178 8.50 14.12 -27.54
CA HIS A 178 8.96 12.99 -28.34
C HIS A 178 10.47 12.79 -28.24
N GLY A 179 10.91 11.60 -27.81
CA GLY A 179 12.31 11.25 -27.63
C GLY A 179 13.06 12.04 -26.54
N VAL A 180 12.36 12.51 -25.50
CA VAL A 180 12.97 13.33 -24.42
C VAL A 180 12.93 12.63 -23.05
N ALA A 181 11.98 11.73 -22.83
CA ALA A 181 11.79 11.09 -21.54
C ALA A 181 12.66 9.83 -21.38
N HIS A 182 13.30 9.67 -20.21
CA HIS A 182 14.02 8.44 -19.89
C HIS A 182 13.07 7.33 -19.41
N ALA A 183 11.96 7.75 -18.77
CA ALA A 183 10.93 6.84 -18.33
C ALA A 183 9.52 7.45 -18.43
N ALA A 184 8.52 6.59 -18.60
CA ALA A 184 7.10 6.96 -18.49
C ALA A 184 6.35 6.00 -17.56
N PHE A 185 5.51 6.55 -16.70
CA PHE A 185 4.65 5.80 -15.80
C PHE A 185 3.16 6.13 -16.06
N LEU A 186 2.34 5.09 -16.20
CA LEU A 186 0.93 5.17 -16.52
C LEU A 186 0.08 4.52 -15.41
N ASP A 187 -0.66 5.34 -14.66
CA ASP A 187 -1.74 4.93 -13.76
C ASP A 187 -3.04 5.56 -14.26
N LEU A 188 -3.68 4.84 -15.17
CA LEU A 188 -4.82 5.28 -15.96
C LEU A 188 -5.85 4.15 -16.06
N PRO A 189 -7.15 4.44 -16.23
CA PRO A 189 -8.16 3.42 -16.48
C PRO A 189 -7.91 2.58 -17.75
N SER A 190 -7.41 3.23 -18.81
CA SER A 190 -7.16 2.63 -20.13
C SER A 190 -5.74 2.97 -20.62
N PRO A 191 -4.68 2.46 -19.97
CA PRO A 191 -3.31 2.84 -20.26
C PRO A 191 -2.87 2.46 -21.69
N TRP A 192 -3.50 1.45 -22.30
CA TRP A 192 -3.25 1.05 -23.69
C TRP A 192 -3.53 2.14 -24.72
N LEU A 193 -4.39 3.12 -24.42
CA LEU A 193 -4.65 4.26 -25.29
C LEU A 193 -3.52 5.29 -25.26
N ALA A 194 -2.82 5.40 -24.12
CA ALA A 194 -1.71 6.32 -23.93
C ALA A 194 -0.36 5.75 -24.42
N LEU A 195 -0.26 4.42 -24.59
CA LEU A 195 0.99 3.74 -24.92
C LEU A 195 1.66 4.19 -26.21
N PRO A 196 0.94 4.41 -27.34
CA PRO A 196 1.58 4.91 -28.56
C PRO A 196 2.31 6.23 -28.34
N SER A 197 1.66 7.15 -27.63
CA SER A 197 2.26 8.45 -27.31
C SER A 197 3.39 8.33 -26.27
N ALA A 198 3.24 7.47 -25.26
CA ALA A 198 4.30 7.21 -24.29
C ALA A 198 5.56 6.62 -24.95
N ALA A 199 5.39 5.65 -25.85
CA ALA A 199 6.47 5.04 -26.61
C ALA A 199 7.19 6.06 -27.52
N ALA A 200 6.44 7.01 -28.12
CA ALA A 200 7.02 8.11 -28.89
C ALA A 200 7.84 9.08 -28.00
N CYS A 201 7.39 9.34 -26.77
CA CYS A 201 8.06 10.25 -25.83
C CYS A 201 9.36 9.69 -25.23
N VAL A 202 9.44 8.39 -25.03
CA VAL A 202 10.59 7.76 -24.38
C VAL A 202 11.78 7.68 -25.35
N VAL A 203 12.99 7.93 -24.85
CA VAL A 203 14.26 7.81 -25.61
C VAL A 203 14.55 6.34 -25.98
N ALA A 204 15.39 6.13 -26.98
CA ALA A 204 15.98 4.81 -27.25
C ALA A 204 16.63 4.23 -25.98
N GLY A 205 16.30 2.99 -25.62
CA GLY A 205 16.71 2.36 -24.35
C GLY A 205 15.93 2.80 -23.09
N GLY A 206 15.00 3.74 -23.22
CA GLY A 206 14.15 4.19 -22.12
C GLY A 206 13.04 3.19 -21.76
N ARG A 207 12.31 3.45 -20.68
CA ARG A 207 11.41 2.45 -20.06
C ARG A 207 10.01 2.96 -19.82
N VAL A 208 9.02 2.07 -19.94
CA VAL A 208 7.61 2.37 -19.67
C VAL A 208 7.11 1.41 -18.60
N CYS A 209 6.29 1.93 -17.69
CA CYS A 209 5.57 1.12 -16.71
C CYS A 209 4.09 1.52 -16.70
N SER A 210 3.21 0.53 -16.65
CA SER A 210 1.78 0.70 -16.44
C SER A 210 1.36 0.01 -15.16
N PHE A 211 0.52 0.67 -14.36
CA PHE A 211 -0.18 0.08 -13.23
C PHE A 211 -1.62 -0.24 -13.64
N SER A 212 -2.11 -1.44 -13.28
CA SER A 212 -3.49 -1.84 -13.53
C SER A 212 -3.99 -2.80 -12.46
N PRO A 213 -5.19 -2.59 -11.89
CA PRO A 213 -5.77 -3.49 -10.90
C PRO A 213 -6.28 -4.81 -11.51
N CYS A 214 -6.78 -4.79 -12.75
CA CYS A 214 -7.40 -5.96 -13.38
C CYS A 214 -6.49 -6.62 -14.43
N MET A 215 -6.55 -7.95 -14.51
CA MET A 215 -5.69 -8.71 -15.43
C MET A 215 -6.04 -8.48 -16.91
N GLU A 216 -7.30 -8.17 -17.22
CA GLU A 216 -7.76 -7.83 -18.56
C GLU A 216 -7.15 -6.51 -19.03
N GLN A 217 -6.94 -5.56 -18.12
CA GLN A 217 -6.23 -4.32 -18.41
C GLN A 217 -4.75 -4.62 -18.70
N VAL A 218 -4.11 -5.49 -17.92
CA VAL A 218 -2.73 -5.96 -18.15
C VAL A 218 -2.58 -6.59 -19.53
N GLN A 219 -3.52 -7.45 -19.93
CA GLN A 219 -3.51 -8.11 -21.25
C GLN A 219 -3.54 -7.07 -22.38
N ARG A 220 -4.51 -6.15 -22.34
CA ARG A 220 -4.62 -5.07 -23.35
C ARG A 220 -3.39 -4.17 -23.39
N CYS A 221 -2.85 -3.84 -22.22
CA CYS A 221 -1.67 -3.02 -22.09
C CYS A 221 -0.43 -3.72 -22.68
N SER A 222 -0.25 -5.01 -22.37
CA SER A 222 0.85 -5.82 -22.91
C SER A 222 0.77 -5.95 -24.43
N ASP A 223 -0.42 -6.14 -24.99
CA ASP A 223 -0.61 -6.21 -26.44
C ASP A 223 -0.32 -4.87 -27.11
N ALA A 224 -0.74 -3.75 -26.52
CA ALA A 224 -0.40 -2.43 -27.01
C ALA A 224 1.12 -2.18 -26.94
N MET A 225 1.80 -2.56 -25.85
CA MET A 225 3.26 -2.46 -25.74
C MET A 225 3.97 -3.21 -26.88
N ARG A 226 3.50 -4.41 -27.25
CA ARG A 226 4.03 -5.18 -28.38
C ARG A 226 3.82 -4.47 -29.72
N ARG A 227 2.63 -3.91 -29.96
CA ARG A 227 2.31 -3.18 -31.20
C ARG A 227 3.20 -1.95 -31.38
N GLU A 228 3.53 -1.26 -30.30
CA GLU A 228 4.41 -0.09 -30.30
C GLU A 228 5.92 -0.46 -30.33
N GLY A 229 6.26 -1.73 -30.52
CA GLY A 229 7.65 -2.18 -30.63
C GLY A 229 8.44 -2.16 -29.32
N LEU A 230 7.77 -2.06 -28.17
CA LEU A 230 8.42 -2.20 -26.87
C LEU A 230 8.78 -3.67 -26.62
N THR A 231 9.92 -3.88 -25.96
CA THR A 231 10.52 -5.19 -25.70
C THR A 231 10.64 -5.46 -24.20
N ASP A 232 11.03 -6.69 -23.83
CA ASP A 232 11.16 -7.14 -22.44
C ASP A 232 9.92 -6.86 -21.56
N ILE A 233 8.73 -7.14 -22.12
CA ILE A 233 7.46 -6.90 -21.43
C ILE A 233 7.32 -7.88 -20.26
N ARG A 234 7.29 -7.35 -19.03
CA ARG A 234 7.18 -8.15 -17.80
C ARG A 234 6.16 -7.56 -16.85
N THR A 235 5.19 -8.39 -16.46
CA THR A 235 4.22 -8.06 -15.41
C THR A 235 4.65 -8.66 -14.07
N VAL A 236 4.51 -7.89 -13.00
CA VAL A 236 4.78 -8.31 -11.63
C VAL A 236 3.69 -7.79 -10.68
N GLU A 237 3.47 -8.50 -9.59
CA GLU A 237 2.70 -8.07 -8.42
C GLU A 237 3.62 -8.09 -7.20
N LEU A 238 3.41 -7.17 -6.25
CA LEU A 238 4.20 -7.11 -5.04
C LEU A 238 3.30 -7.13 -3.79
N LEU A 239 3.43 -8.19 -3.00
CA LEU A 239 2.65 -8.39 -1.77
C LEU A 239 3.51 -8.11 -0.53
N SER A 240 3.31 -6.95 0.07
CA SER A 240 4.03 -6.54 1.28
C SER A 240 3.27 -6.96 2.55
N ARG A 241 3.97 -7.61 3.49
CA ARG A 241 3.44 -7.94 4.82
C ARG A 241 4.32 -7.36 5.93
N THR A 242 3.70 -6.63 6.85
CA THR A 242 4.34 -6.13 8.06
C THR A 242 4.20 -7.17 9.17
N TYR A 243 5.23 -7.32 10.01
CA TYR A 243 5.17 -8.15 11.20
C TYR A 243 5.30 -7.29 12.45
N GLU A 244 4.51 -7.61 13.46
CA GLU A 244 4.66 -7.08 14.81
C GLU A 244 5.34 -8.10 15.69
N VAL A 245 6.35 -7.63 16.42
CA VAL A 245 7.06 -8.44 17.40
C VAL A 245 6.53 -8.07 18.78
N ARG A 246 5.97 -9.06 19.48
CA ARG A 246 5.35 -8.89 20.80
C ARG A 246 5.83 -9.99 21.74
N GLU A 247 5.87 -9.68 23.02
CA GLU A 247 6.09 -10.68 24.06
C GLU A 247 4.76 -11.38 24.35
N GLU A 248 4.77 -12.70 24.32
CA GLU A 248 3.59 -13.53 24.54
C GLU A 248 3.85 -14.54 25.66
N ALA A 249 2.80 -14.84 26.42
CA ALA A 249 2.82 -15.92 27.38
C ALA A 249 2.47 -17.22 26.67
N LEU A 250 3.38 -18.19 26.68
CA LEU A 250 3.02 -19.56 26.33
C LEU A 250 2.35 -20.17 27.56
N ILE A 251 1.06 -20.46 27.45
CA ILE A 251 0.39 -21.29 28.45
C ILE A 251 0.88 -22.71 28.19
N VAL A 252 1.91 -23.14 28.91
CA VAL A 252 2.32 -24.53 28.93
C VAL A 252 1.27 -25.28 29.74
N PRO A 253 0.46 -26.18 29.12
CA PRO A 253 -0.45 -26.99 29.90
C PRO A 253 0.38 -27.81 30.90
N SER A 254 0.00 -27.79 32.17
CA SER A 254 0.59 -28.69 33.15
C SER A 254 0.22 -30.11 32.77
N LEU A 255 1.11 -30.81 32.08
CA LEU A 255 0.98 -32.23 31.83
C LEU A 255 1.23 -32.92 33.17
N LYS A 256 0.18 -33.54 33.74
CA LYS A 256 0.36 -34.41 34.90
C LYS A 256 1.39 -35.49 34.55
N PRO A 257 2.26 -35.89 35.49
CA PRO A 257 3.16 -37.01 35.29
C PRO A 257 2.38 -38.23 34.80
N ALA A 258 2.91 -38.95 33.81
CA ALA A 258 2.27 -40.14 33.27
C ALA A 258 2.02 -41.24 34.33
N SER A 259 2.75 -41.19 35.46
CA SER A 259 2.54 -42.07 36.63
C SER A 259 1.13 -41.96 37.20
N ASP A 260 0.54 -40.76 37.22
CA ASP A 260 -0.77 -40.49 37.80
C ASP A 260 -1.91 -41.01 36.91
N ALA A 261 -1.65 -41.14 35.60
CA ALA A 261 -2.60 -41.67 34.63
C ALA A 261 -2.54 -43.21 34.51
N LEU A 262 -1.42 -43.82 34.91
CA LEU A 262 -1.20 -45.26 34.78
C LEU A 262 -1.42 -46.04 36.08
N ASN A 263 -1.65 -45.37 37.22
CA ASN A 263 -1.89 -46.00 38.53
C ASN A 263 -0.86 -47.10 38.86
N LEU A 264 0.38 -46.89 38.41
CA LEU A 264 1.49 -47.80 38.65
C LEU A 264 2.05 -47.48 40.03
N GLU A 265 1.63 -48.27 41.02
CA GLU A 265 2.33 -48.34 42.30
C GLU A 265 3.80 -48.68 42.03
N PRO A 266 4.76 -47.98 42.66
CA PRO A 266 6.17 -48.30 42.49
C PRO A 266 6.41 -49.74 42.96
N GLN A 267 6.75 -50.63 42.03
CA GLN A 267 7.21 -51.96 42.40
C GLN A 267 8.52 -51.80 43.18
N ALA A 268 8.51 -52.27 44.43
CA ALA A 268 9.71 -52.33 45.25
C ALA A 268 10.79 -53.11 44.49
N GLU A 269 11.94 -52.46 44.31
CA GLU A 269 13.18 -53.06 43.80
C GLU A 269 13.51 -54.34 44.59
N VAL A 270 13.32 -55.51 43.96
CA VAL A 270 13.81 -56.78 44.51
C VAL A 270 15.21 -57.01 43.98
N GLY A 271 16.17 -56.61 44.82
CA GLY A 271 17.38 -57.35 45.22
C GLY A 271 18.16 -58.13 44.17
N ASP A 272 19.40 -57.66 43.96
CA ASP A 272 20.57 -58.37 43.44
C ASP A 272 20.54 -59.90 43.58
N GLY A 273 20.66 -60.59 42.45
CA GLY A 273 20.88 -62.04 42.37
C GLY A 273 21.73 -62.40 41.15
N LYS A 274 23.03 -62.60 41.38
CA LYS A 274 24.04 -63.03 40.40
C LYS A 274 23.82 -64.46 39.88
N ALA A 275 23.99 -64.66 38.57
CA ALA A 275 24.65 -65.78 37.86
C ALA A 275 24.25 -65.67 36.37
N GLY A 276 25.05 -65.88 35.33
CA GLY A 276 26.42 -66.34 35.12
C GLY A 276 26.56 -66.67 33.62
N VAL A 277 27.68 -66.28 33.01
CA VAL A 277 28.44 -66.87 31.87
C VAL A 277 27.72 -67.35 30.58
N GLY A 278 28.27 -66.92 29.43
CA GLY A 278 28.18 -67.61 28.12
C GLY A 278 28.00 -66.64 26.94
N GLU A 279 29.08 -66.12 26.35
CA GLU A 279 29.72 -66.58 25.10
C GLU A 279 29.02 -66.17 23.78
N GLY A 280 29.73 -65.33 23.00
CA GLY A 280 29.94 -65.44 21.54
C GLY A 280 28.76 -65.28 20.57
N CYS A 281 28.87 -64.31 19.65
CA CYS A 281 29.25 -64.56 18.25
C CYS A 281 28.85 -63.38 17.34
N GLU A 282 29.79 -62.97 16.50
CA GLU A 282 29.64 -62.02 15.39
C GLU A 282 28.96 -62.65 14.16
N ARG A 283 28.74 -61.82 13.12
CA ARG A 283 28.49 -62.10 11.69
C ARG A 283 27.04 -61.98 11.21
N GLU A 284 26.73 -60.98 10.38
CA GLU A 284 26.96 -60.83 8.91
C GLU A 284 25.85 -61.48 8.05
N GLY A 285 25.53 -60.82 6.94
CA GLY A 285 24.68 -61.33 5.84
C GLY A 285 23.47 -60.42 5.60
N CYS A 286 23.51 -59.38 4.77
CA CYS A 286 23.74 -59.37 3.31
C CYS A 286 22.64 -60.12 2.53
N GLU A 287 21.88 -59.32 1.75
CA GLU A 287 21.35 -59.62 0.42
C GLU A 287 20.45 -60.87 0.22
N ARG A 288 19.19 -60.70 -0.21
CA ARG A 288 18.81 -60.50 -1.64
C ARG A 288 17.30 -60.60 -1.86
N GLU A 289 16.95 -59.98 -2.97
CA GLU A 289 15.70 -59.90 -3.73
C GLU A 289 14.81 -61.15 -3.78
N GLY A 290 13.50 -60.91 -3.90
CA GLY A 290 12.49 -61.94 -4.12
C GLY A 290 11.15 -61.35 -4.60
N ALA A 291 11.14 -61.09 -5.91
CA ALA A 291 10.03 -60.85 -6.84
C ALA A 291 8.56 -61.19 -6.49
N GLN A 292 7.69 -60.49 -7.24
CA GLN A 292 6.40 -60.91 -7.83
C GLN A 292 5.09 -60.28 -7.31
N GLN A 293 4.49 -59.55 -8.26
CA GLN A 293 3.11 -59.64 -8.78
C GLN A 293 1.96 -59.52 -7.77
N GLY A 294 0.89 -58.77 -8.00
CA GLY A 294 0.35 -58.16 -9.21
C GLY A 294 -1.13 -57.83 -8.89
N GLY A 295 -1.68 -56.76 -9.44
CA GLY A 295 -3.05 -56.36 -9.11
C GLY A 295 -3.53 -55.14 -9.86
N ARG A 296 -4.00 -55.40 -11.08
CA ARG A 296 -4.57 -54.44 -12.04
C ARG A 296 -5.84 -53.75 -11.49
N ARG A 297 -6.06 -52.50 -11.88
CA ARG A 297 -7.31 -52.07 -12.56
C ARG A 297 -7.13 -50.75 -13.33
N ALA A 298 -7.25 -50.87 -14.66
CA ALA A 298 -7.56 -49.81 -15.63
C ALA A 298 -8.93 -49.19 -15.30
N GLY A 299 -9.34 -48.00 -15.75
CA GLY A 299 -8.85 -47.07 -16.77
C GLY A 299 -10.08 -46.44 -17.46
N LYS A 300 -9.99 -45.18 -17.91
CA LYS A 300 -10.64 -44.71 -19.15
C LYS A 300 -10.16 -43.29 -19.52
N ARG A 301 -9.43 -43.21 -20.63
CA ARG A 301 -9.25 -42.02 -21.45
C ARG A 301 -10.26 -42.06 -22.59
N ARG A 302 -10.69 -40.90 -23.10
CA ARG A 302 -11.13 -40.72 -24.49
C ARG A 302 -10.60 -39.40 -25.04
N ARG A 303 -10.11 -39.44 -26.28
CA ARG A 303 -9.60 -38.35 -27.11
C ARG A 303 -9.90 -38.70 -28.57
N GLY A 304 -9.98 -37.68 -29.43
CA GLY A 304 -10.02 -37.71 -30.91
C GLY A 304 -11.37 -37.23 -31.47
N GLU A 305 -11.51 -36.44 -32.55
CA GLU A 305 -10.67 -35.87 -33.64
C GLU A 305 -11.53 -34.71 -34.28
N GLU A 306 -11.03 -33.54 -34.69
CA GLU A 306 -10.44 -33.08 -35.99
C GLU A 306 -11.31 -33.04 -37.28
N GLY A 307 -11.19 -31.91 -38.02
CA GLY A 307 -11.66 -31.60 -39.40
C GLY A 307 -12.88 -30.64 -39.44
N GLY A 308 -12.99 -29.52 -40.18
CA GLY A 308 -12.29 -28.92 -41.32
C GLY A 308 -13.36 -28.41 -42.34
N GLY A 309 -13.30 -27.15 -42.82
CA GLY A 309 -14.15 -26.66 -43.93
C GLY A 309 -14.39 -25.14 -43.99
N GLU A 310 -14.01 -24.52 -45.10
CA GLU A 310 -14.19 -23.12 -45.54
C GLU A 310 -15.56 -22.89 -46.23
N GLU A 311 -16.07 -21.64 -46.28
CA GLU A 311 -16.66 -21.01 -47.48
C GLU A 311 -17.03 -19.51 -47.28
N GLU A 312 -17.01 -18.77 -48.38
CA GLU A 312 -17.09 -17.31 -48.56
C GLU A 312 -18.51 -16.71 -48.76
N GLY A 313 -18.59 -15.36 -48.67
CA GLY A 313 -19.55 -14.50 -49.40
C GLY A 313 -20.66 -13.87 -48.54
N GLY A 314 -21.07 -12.60 -48.63
CA GLY A 314 -20.73 -11.46 -49.47
C GLY A 314 -21.88 -10.41 -49.44
N ARG A 315 -21.50 -9.11 -49.42
CA ARG A 315 -22.20 -7.88 -49.94
C ARG A 315 -23.44 -7.24 -49.27
N GLY A 316 -23.39 -5.89 -49.23
CA GLY A 316 -24.51 -4.92 -49.37
C GLY A 316 -24.63 -3.89 -48.21
N SER A 317 -24.15 -2.63 -48.30
CA SER A 317 -24.78 -1.39 -48.87
C SER A 317 -26.13 -1.05 -48.21
N THR A 318 -26.46 0.11 -47.62
CA THR A 318 -26.52 1.53 -48.10
C THR A 318 -26.98 2.43 -46.93
N ALA A 319 -26.45 3.64 -46.71
CA ALA A 319 -27.01 4.98 -47.02
C ALA A 319 -28.14 5.55 -46.12
N GLY A 320 -28.07 6.87 -45.89
CA GLY A 320 -29.10 7.77 -45.31
C GLY A 320 -28.75 8.24 -43.88
N GLY A 321 -28.55 9.51 -43.55
CA GLY A 321 -28.96 10.77 -44.18
C GLY A 321 -29.86 11.54 -43.19
N GLU A 322 -29.49 12.79 -42.88
CA GLU A 322 -30.38 13.92 -42.50
C GLU A 322 -31.10 13.79 -41.14
N ASP A 323 -31.37 14.79 -40.30
CA ASP A 323 -31.37 16.26 -40.33
C ASP A 323 -31.43 16.75 -38.88
N GLY A 324 -31.26 18.05 -38.63
CA GLY A 324 -32.03 18.71 -37.58
C GLY A 324 -31.34 19.82 -36.82
N ASP A 325 -31.50 21.03 -37.33
CA ASP A 325 -31.23 22.33 -36.71
C ASP A 325 -31.86 22.53 -35.32
N GLY A 326 -31.35 23.49 -34.55
CA GLY A 326 -32.02 23.94 -33.33
C GLY A 326 -31.22 24.94 -32.49
N GLU A 327 -31.26 26.19 -32.92
CA GLU A 327 -30.72 27.41 -32.32
C GLU A 327 -31.41 27.83 -30.98
N MET A 328 -30.81 28.84 -30.31
CA MET A 328 -31.32 29.77 -29.28
C MET A 328 -31.14 29.34 -27.80
N ALA A 329 -30.29 29.98 -26.98
CA ALA A 329 -30.19 31.38 -26.51
C ALA A 329 -31.02 31.70 -25.25
N GLY A 330 -30.40 32.43 -24.30
CA GLY A 330 -31.06 33.20 -23.23
C GLY A 330 -30.81 32.69 -21.80
N THR A 331 -29.78 33.15 -21.06
CA THR A 331 -29.65 34.39 -20.24
C THR A 331 -30.42 34.42 -18.92
N ALA A 332 -29.64 34.70 -17.85
CA ALA A 332 -29.96 35.46 -16.61
C ALA A 332 -31.09 34.92 -15.70
N GLY A 333 -31.08 35.03 -14.37
CA GLY A 333 -30.29 35.79 -13.40
C GLY A 333 -31.11 35.92 -12.11
N GLY A 334 -30.46 36.26 -10.99
CA GLY A 334 -31.08 36.69 -9.70
C GLY A 334 -31.47 35.53 -8.75
N GLY A 335 -31.18 35.53 -7.46
CA GLY A 335 -30.81 36.61 -6.52
C GLY A 335 -32.01 37.07 -5.68
N GLY A 336 -31.90 36.94 -4.35
CA GLY A 336 -32.87 37.39 -3.32
C GLY A 336 -33.47 36.21 -2.55
N GLU A 337 -33.09 35.89 -1.31
CA GLU A 337 -33.32 36.57 0.00
C GLU A 337 -34.78 36.62 0.47
N ASP A 338 -34.92 36.63 1.80
CA ASP A 338 -36.13 36.61 2.65
C ASP A 338 -36.60 35.21 3.09
N GLY A 339 -36.89 34.93 4.37
CA GLY A 339 -37.00 35.77 5.55
C GLY A 339 -37.88 35.03 6.59
N GLY A 340 -37.48 35.12 7.86
CA GLY A 340 -38.30 35.07 9.10
C GLY A 340 -39.46 34.08 9.28
N GLY A 341 -39.46 33.38 10.43
CA GLY A 341 -40.69 32.80 10.98
C GLY A 341 -40.47 31.91 12.21
N ALA A 342 -40.62 32.49 13.41
CA ALA A 342 -40.59 31.82 14.70
C ALA A 342 -41.88 31.01 15.00
N SER A 343 -41.78 29.95 15.80
CA SER A 343 -42.84 29.58 16.77
C SER A 343 -42.35 28.53 17.78
N ALA A 344 -42.71 28.77 19.03
CA ALA A 344 -42.39 28.02 20.24
C ALA A 344 -43.24 26.75 20.44
N GLY A 345 -42.85 25.92 21.43
CA GLY A 345 -43.74 24.92 22.04
C GLY A 345 -43.00 23.78 22.73
N GLY A 346 -42.84 23.85 24.06
CA GLY A 346 -42.06 22.89 24.84
C GLY A 346 -42.79 21.61 25.28
N ARG A 347 -42.07 20.76 26.02
CA ARG A 347 -42.53 20.07 27.25
C ARG A 347 -41.42 19.21 27.86
N GLU A 348 -41.28 19.36 29.17
CA GLU A 348 -40.49 18.54 30.09
C GLU A 348 -41.08 17.13 30.26
N GLY A 349 -40.24 16.19 30.71
CA GLY A 349 -40.66 14.86 31.14
C GLY A 349 -39.52 14.13 31.85
N ALA A 350 -39.39 14.38 33.16
CA ALA A 350 -38.54 13.62 34.08
C ALA A 350 -39.16 12.24 34.38
N GLY A 351 -38.31 11.23 34.59
CA GLY A 351 -38.74 9.90 35.04
C GLY A 351 -37.60 9.14 35.70
N ALA A 352 -37.59 9.16 37.03
CA ALA A 352 -36.72 8.38 37.90
C ALA A 352 -37.44 7.09 38.35
N ALA A 353 -36.71 5.97 38.38
CA ALA A 353 -36.95 4.77 39.22
C ALA A 353 -35.79 3.80 38.94
N GLY A 354 -35.22 3.02 39.85
CA GLY A 354 -35.56 2.66 41.22
C GLY A 354 -34.71 1.40 41.51
N GLY A 355 -33.98 1.39 42.62
CA GLY A 355 -33.14 0.26 43.02
C GLY A 355 -33.95 -0.91 43.57
N ALA A 356 -33.49 -2.13 43.33
CA ALA A 356 -33.91 -3.32 44.06
C ALA A 356 -32.70 -4.23 44.34
N ARG A 357 -32.42 -4.42 45.63
CA ARG A 357 -31.49 -5.40 46.18
C ARG A 357 -32.01 -6.82 45.91
N ARG A 358 -31.13 -7.76 45.57
CA ARG A 358 -31.37 -9.21 45.70
C ARG A 358 -30.22 -9.86 46.47
N GLU A 359 -30.60 -10.61 47.50
CA GLU A 359 -29.76 -11.38 48.40
C GLU A 359 -29.24 -12.68 47.76
N GLY A 360 -28.10 -13.15 48.28
CA GLY A 360 -27.93 -14.56 48.65
C GLY A 360 -27.67 -15.57 47.52
N GLY A 361 -26.46 -15.55 46.94
CA GLY A 361 -25.94 -16.64 46.10
C GLY A 361 -24.61 -17.17 46.59
N ARG A 362 -24.63 -18.31 47.30
CA ARG A 362 -23.46 -19.03 47.84
C ARG A 362 -22.54 -19.49 46.69
N ARG A 363 -21.44 -18.76 46.43
CA ARG A 363 -20.42 -19.17 45.45
C ARG A 363 -19.68 -20.40 45.97
N GLN A 364 -19.90 -21.55 45.31
CA GLN A 364 -18.98 -22.69 45.40
C GLN A 364 -17.62 -22.25 44.86
N ARG A 365 -16.57 -22.41 45.67
CA ARG A 365 -15.18 -22.22 45.23
C ARG A 365 -14.86 -23.36 44.26
N GLY A 366 -14.89 -23.07 42.96
CA GLY A 366 -14.32 -23.94 41.95
C GLY A 366 -12.83 -24.13 42.22
N ALA A 367 -12.36 -25.36 42.07
CA ALA A 367 -10.96 -25.74 42.21
C ALA A 367 -10.07 -24.79 41.40
N ALA A 368 -9.02 -24.26 42.05
CA ALA A 368 -7.98 -23.55 41.34
C ALA A 368 -7.27 -24.54 40.43
N GLU A 369 -7.56 -24.48 39.12
CA GLU A 369 -6.67 -25.09 38.13
C GLU A 369 -5.28 -24.48 38.34
N SER A 370 -4.29 -25.35 38.55
CA SER A 370 -2.89 -24.96 38.66
C SER A 370 -2.46 -24.39 37.31
N VAL A 371 -2.55 -23.07 37.16
CA VAL A 371 -2.02 -22.36 35.99
C VAL A 371 -0.51 -22.56 36.02
N GLY A 372 0.00 -23.35 35.08
CA GLY A 372 1.44 -23.56 34.91
C GLY A 372 2.17 -22.24 34.74
N GLU A 373 3.43 -22.20 35.16
CA GLU A 373 4.30 -21.03 35.05
C GLU A 373 4.33 -20.55 33.58
N ALA A 374 3.83 -19.34 33.35
CA ALA A 374 3.74 -18.76 32.02
C ALA A 374 5.15 -18.39 31.52
N ALA A 375 5.75 -19.26 30.72
CA ALA A 375 6.99 -18.92 30.02
C ALA A 375 6.71 -17.80 29.02
N ARG A 376 7.39 -16.67 29.20
CA ARG A 376 7.33 -15.55 28.24
C ARG A 376 8.27 -15.81 27.09
N TYR A 377 7.80 -15.60 25.86
CA TYR A 377 8.61 -15.70 24.65
C TYR A 377 8.30 -14.56 23.70
N VAL A 378 9.25 -14.24 22.83
CA VAL A 378 9.08 -13.22 21.80
C VAL A 378 8.52 -13.88 20.55
N ALA A 379 7.33 -13.44 20.12
CA ALA A 379 6.66 -13.93 18.93
C ALA A 379 6.60 -12.82 17.86
N ALA A 380 6.81 -13.19 16.59
CA ALA A 380 6.53 -12.35 15.45
C ALA A 380 5.21 -12.77 14.82
N ARG A 381 4.25 -11.85 14.72
CA ARG A 381 2.95 -12.09 14.07
C ARG A 381 2.74 -11.13 12.91
N PRO A 382 2.12 -11.56 11.80
CA PRO A 382 1.68 -10.63 10.77
C PRO A 382 0.80 -9.54 11.40
N ALA A 383 1.08 -8.29 11.06
CA ALA A 383 0.25 -7.16 11.46
C ALA A 383 -1.16 -7.34 10.87
N ALA A 384 -2.19 -7.02 11.65
CA ALA A 384 -3.58 -7.14 11.21
C ALA A 384 -3.91 -6.21 10.03
N GLU A 385 -3.19 -5.08 9.92
CA GLU A 385 -3.33 -4.12 8.83
C GLU A 385 -2.17 -4.25 7.84
N SER A 386 -2.46 -4.71 6.62
CA SER A 386 -1.58 -4.56 5.47
C SER A 386 -2.08 -3.43 4.56
N LYS A 387 -1.40 -2.28 4.60
CA LYS A 387 -1.64 -1.19 3.64
C LYS A 387 -0.80 -1.45 2.39
N GLY A 388 -1.35 -2.25 1.47
CA GLY A 388 -0.78 -2.55 0.16
C GLY A 388 -1.86 -2.44 -0.92
N HIS A 389 -1.44 -2.25 -2.17
CA HIS A 389 -2.34 -2.30 -3.31
C HIS A 389 -2.35 -3.70 -3.91
N THR A 390 -3.52 -4.20 -4.23
CA THR A 390 -3.67 -5.34 -5.14
C THR A 390 -3.68 -4.79 -6.56
N GLY A 391 -2.56 -4.85 -7.24
CA GLY A 391 -2.43 -4.37 -8.61
C GLY A 391 -1.15 -4.84 -9.28
N TYR A 392 -1.16 -4.80 -10.60
CA TYR A 392 -0.10 -5.35 -11.44
C TYR A 392 0.68 -4.21 -12.08
N LEU A 393 2.01 -4.34 -12.04
CA LEU A 393 2.93 -3.43 -12.72
C LEU A 393 3.49 -4.13 -13.96
N THR A 394 3.20 -3.57 -15.13
CA THR A 394 3.71 -4.07 -16.42
C THR A 394 4.79 -3.14 -16.92
N PHE A 395 6.01 -3.66 -17.05
CA PHE A 395 7.20 -2.92 -17.50
C PHE A 395 7.53 -3.31 -18.93
N ALA A 396 8.08 -2.37 -19.70
CA ALA A 396 8.66 -2.62 -21.01
C ALA A 396 9.80 -1.64 -21.33
N ILE A 397 10.62 -1.97 -22.32
CA ILE A 397 11.81 -1.22 -22.72
C ILE A 397 11.69 -0.82 -24.19
N LYS A 398 11.97 0.44 -24.52
CA LYS A 398 12.09 0.89 -25.90
C LYS A 398 13.44 0.42 -26.46
N PRO A 399 13.49 -0.32 -27.58
CA PRO A 399 14.76 -0.77 -28.16
C PRO A 399 15.65 0.42 -28.56
N VAL A 400 16.95 0.15 -28.67
CA VAL A 400 17.97 1.15 -29.05
C VAL A 400 17.97 1.41 -30.54
#